data_AF-A0A4V2AHC5-F1
#
_entry.id   AF-A0A4V2AHC5-F1
#
_cell.length_a   1.000
_cell.length_b   1.000
_cell.length_c   1.000
_cell.angle_alpha   90.00
_cell.angle_beta   90.00
_cell.angle_gamma   90.00
#
_symmetry.space_group_name_H-M   'P 1'
#
loop_
_entity.id
_entity.type
_entity.pdbx_description
1 polymer ?
#
loop_
_entity_poly.entity_id
_entity_poly.type
_entity_poly.pdbx_seq_one_letter_code
_entity_poly.pdbx_strand_id
1 'polypeptide(L)'
;MSAADSARLELAKRAYQATQPSVVEVQTGVRRARLALRRPKQRRKWLMKGLVFVVLALGSLAWAKPHALGELVERGLPLLGGGDGKQRAALIVPREAPPAVPSPVTPATPSAPTTQLAPAPTATEATAREAPAAEPSARSSKTKARPGAVSARPELRQAPVAAQSGVESASASASSAPGAQAVSEWGRVGQALASGDQTGALSALSKLSESEDPRTRDKADLGRAQLLMSHGNRDQACSLARSLTRRRAGGHIERQALMLLKDCAR
;
A
#
# COMPACT_ATOMS: atom_id res chain seq x y z
N MET A 1 28.76 50.46 22.43
CA MET A 1 28.10 49.14 22.30
C MET A 1 28.26 48.41 23.61
N SER A 2 27.17 47.90 24.20
CA SER A 2 27.22 47.21 25.49
C SER A 2 27.82 45.81 25.33
N ALA A 3 28.49 45.29 26.38
CA ALA A 3 28.93 43.89 26.42
C ALA A 3 27.78 42.89 26.24
N ALA A 4 26.55 43.30 26.58
CA ALA A 4 25.36 42.50 26.32
C ALA A 4 25.01 42.43 24.82
N ASP A 5 25.30 43.49 24.06
CA ASP A 5 25.01 43.55 22.62
C ASP A 5 25.98 42.67 21.82
N SER A 6 27.26 42.62 22.22
CA SER A 6 28.25 41.74 21.59
C SER A 6 27.94 40.26 21.83
N ALA A 7 27.50 39.89 23.04
CA ALA A 7 27.08 38.52 23.34
C ALA A 7 25.86 38.09 22.51
N ARG A 8 24.87 38.98 22.31
CA ARG A 8 23.71 38.72 21.44
C ARG A 8 24.11 38.56 19.99
N LEU A 9 25.06 39.36 19.49
CA LEU A 9 25.60 39.25 18.14
C LEU A 9 26.35 37.93 17.91
N GLU A 10 27.15 37.47 18.89
CA GLU A 10 27.83 36.18 18.79
C GLU A 10 26.85 35.00 18.76
N LEU A 11 25.80 35.05 19.59
CA LEU A 11 24.77 34.02 19.63
C LEU A 11 23.98 33.97 18.32
N ALA A 12 23.60 35.14 17.78
CA ALA A 12 22.95 35.26 16.47
C ALA A 12 23.84 34.70 15.34
N LYS A 13 25.15 34.99 15.38
CA LYS A 13 26.11 34.46 14.40
C LYS A 13 26.21 32.93 14.45
N ARG A 14 26.26 32.33 15.65
CA ARG A 14 26.28 30.87 15.82
C ARG A 14 24.97 30.22 15.35
N ALA A 15 23.83 30.80 15.69
CA ALA A 15 22.53 30.32 15.22
C ALA A 15 22.44 30.36 13.69
N TYR A 16 22.88 31.44 13.08
CA TYR A 16 22.89 31.59 11.62
C TYR A 16 23.79 30.55 10.94
N GLN A 17 25.00 30.33 11.47
CA GLN A 17 25.92 29.31 10.96
C GLN A 17 25.37 27.88 11.11
N ALA A 18 24.66 27.58 12.21
CA ALA A 18 24.02 26.29 12.40
C ALA A 18 22.86 26.04 11.42
N THR A 19 22.20 27.11 10.94
CA THR A 19 21.11 27.00 9.97
C THR A 19 21.54 27.01 8.51
N GLN A 20 22.81 27.33 8.21
CA GLN A 20 23.27 27.26 6.82
C GLN A 20 23.44 25.81 6.40
N PRO A 21 22.67 25.33 5.39
CA PRO A 21 22.84 23.98 4.90
C PRO A 21 24.24 23.84 4.35
N SER A 22 24.91 22.75 4.71
CA SER A 22 26.26 22.50 4.23
C SER A 22 26.27 22.39 2.70
N VAL A 23 27.36 22.80 2.05
CA VAL A 23 27.51 22.71 0.58
C VAL A 23 27.24 21.28 0.08
N VAL A 24 27.58 20.28 0.90
CA VAL A 24 27.36 18.86 0.63
C VAL A 24 25.87 18.50 0.65
N GLU A 25 25.09 19.01 1.60
CA GLU A 25 23.63 18.83 1.65
C GLU A 25 22.93 19.49 0.47
N VAL A 26 23.39 20.69 0.09
CA VAL A 26 22.86 21.38 -1.10
C VAL A 26 23.17 20.57 -2.37
N GLN A 27 24.40 20.09 -2.54
CA GLN A 27 24.79 19.29 -3.72
C GLN A 27 24.05 17.95 -3.79
N THR A 28 23.89 17.27 -2.65
CA THR A 28 23.13 16.01 -2.59
C THR A 28 21.65 16.24 -2.86
N GLY A 29 21.06 17.32 -2.32
CA GLY A 29 19.71 17.77 -2.62
C GLY A 29 19.50 18.04 -4.11
N VAL A 30 20.40 18.80 -4.74
CA VAL A 30 20.37 19.08 -6.19
C VAL A 30 20.49 17.80 -7.01
N ARG A 31 21.40 16.88 -6.66
CA ARG A 31 21.56 15.60 -7.35
C ARG A 31 20.30 14.73 -7.25
N ARG A 32 19.65 14.72 -6.09
CA ARG A 32 18.39 13.99 -5.85
C ARG A 32 17.23 14.61 -6.63
N ALA A 33 17.12 15.93 -6.65
CA ALA A 33 16.13 16.67 -7.44
C ALA A 33 16.31 16.41 -8.95
N ARG A 34 17.56 16.41 -9.44
CA ARG A 34 17.87 16.11 -10.85
C ARG A 34 17.49 14.68 -11.23
N LEU A 35 17.69 13.71 -10.34
CA LEU A 35 17.24 12.33 -10.52
C LEU A 35 15.71 12.19 -10.50
N ALA A 36 15.02 12.96 -9.66
CA ALA A 36 13.55 12.98 -9.63
C ALA A 36 12.95 13.56 -10.91
N LEU A 37 13.57 14.59 -11.49
CA LEU A 37 13.15 15.20 -12.76
C LEU A 37 13.43 14.31 -13.98
N ARG A 38 14.46 13.44 -13.92
CA ARG A 38 14.81 12.52 -15.02
C ARG A 38 13.93 11.27 -15.09
N ARG A 39 13.11 10.98 -14.08
CA ARG A 39 12.12 9.90 -14.20
C ARG A 39 10.97 10.40 -15.08
N PRO A 40 10.75 9.84 -16.29
CA PRO A 40 9.59 10.21 -17.09
C PRO A 40 8.34 9.92 -16.28
N LYS A 41 7.66 10.98 -15.81
CA LYS A 41 6.39 10.86 -15.09
C LYS A 41 5.44 10.04 -15.96
N GLN A 42 5.19 8.80 -15.55
CA GLN A 42 4.40 7.81 -16.27
C GLN A 42 2.97 8.33 -16.46
N ARG A 43 2.72 8.91 -17.64
CA ARG A 43 1.47 9.01 -18.42
C ARG A 43 0.12 9.30 -17.72
N ARG A 44 0.02 9.79 -16.48
CA ARG A 44 -1.27 10.24 -15.91
C ARG A 44 -1.80 11.56 -16.49
N LYS A 45 -1.02 12.27 -17.32
CA LYS A 45 -1.44 13.54 -17.94
C LYS A 45 -2.43 13.41 -19.11
N TRP A 46 -2.69 12.20 -19.61
CA TRP A 46 -3.60 12.04 -20.76
C TRP A 46 -5.07 12.20 -20.36
N LEU A 47 -5.45 11.70 -19.18
CA LEU A 47 -6.83 11.84 -18.67
C LEU A 47 -7.21 13.30 -18.38
N MET A 48 -6.29 14.11 -17.85
CA MET A 48 -6.57 15.52 -17.56
C MET A 48 -6.72 16.38 -18.82
N LYS A 49 -6.00 16.07 -19.91
CA LYS A 49 -6.22 16.76 -21.19
C LYS A 49 -7.59 16.42 -21.78
N GLY A 50 -7.98 15.15 -21.74
CA GLY A 50 -9.33 14.72 -22.17
C GLY A 50 -10.43 15.45 -21.41
N LEU A 51 -10.30 15.56 -20.08
CA LEU A 51 -11.28 16.28 -19.25
C LEU A 51 -11.41 17.76 -19.63
N VAL A 52 -10.28 18.46 -19.86
CA VAL A 52 -10.31 19.87 -20.26
C VAL A 52 -10.99 20.05 -21.62
N PHE A 53 -10.73 19.16 -22.59
CA PHE A 53 -11.43 19.21 -23.88
C PHE A 53 -12.93 18.94 -23.75
N VAL A 54 -13.34 18.02 -22.86
CA VAL A 54 -14.75 17.73 -22.60
C VAL A 54 -15.43 18.94 -21.94
N VAL A 55 -14.83 19.53 -20.91
CA VAL A 55 -15.39 20.73 -20.24
C VAL A 55 -15.47 21.92 -21.19
N LEU A 56 -14.43 22.13 -22.02
CA LEU A 56 -14.43 23.20 -23.01
C LEU A 56 -15.53 22.98 -24.06
N ALA A 57 -15.67 21.75 -24.58
CA ALA A 57 -16.70 21.41 -25.55
C ALA A 57 -18.12 21.56 -24.97
N LEU A 58 -18.37 21.11 -23.74
CA LEU A 58 -19.66 21.33 -23.08
C LEU A 58 -19.93 22.81 -22.82
N GLY A 59 -18.93 23.58 -22.40
CA GLY A 59 -19.05 25.03 -22.20
C GLY A 59 -19.36 25.77 -23.50
N SER A 60 -18.68 25.43 -24.60
CA SER A 60 -18.95 26.00 -25.92
C SER A 60 -20.34 25.61 -26.44
N LEU A 61 -20.78 24.38 -26.20
CA LEU A 61 -22.11 23.91 -26.61
C LEU A 61 -23.23 24.59 -25.80
N ALA A 62 -23.01 24.80 -24.49
CA ALA A 62 -23.92 25.53 -23.61
C ALA A 62 -24.14 26.98 -24.06
N TRP A 63 -23.08 27.62 -24.57
CA TRP A 63 -23.15 29.01 -25.03
C TRP A 63 -23.83 29.15 -26.39
N ALA A 64 -23.63 28.19 -27.31
CA ALA A 64 -24.19 28.28 -28.66
C ALA A 64 -25.67 27.84 -28.76
N LYS A 65 -26.12 26.85 -27.98
CA LYS A 65 -27.49 26.32 -28.04
C LYS A 65 -27.99 25.84 -26.66
N PRO A 66 -28.57 26.72 -25.82
CA PRO A 66 -29.01 26.34 -24.48
C PRO A 66 -30.12 25.28 -24.47
N HIS A 67 -30.97 25.24 -25.51
CA HIS A 67 -32.07 24.27 -25.61
C HIS A 67 -31.60 22.84 -25.96
N ALA A 68 -30.42 22.67 -26.57
CA ALA A 68 -29.88 21.36 -26.94
C ALA A 68 -29.30 20.60 -25.73
N LEU A 69 -28.97 21.30 -24.63
CA LEU A 69 -28.51 20.68 -23.40
C LEU A 69 -29.62 19.86 -22.72
N GLY A 70 -30.88 20.30 -22.82
CA GLY A 70 -32.02 19.58 -22.25
C GLY A 70 -32.15 18.17 -22.86
N GLU A 71 -32.13 18.07 -24.19
CA GLU A 71 -32.20 16.76 -24.87
C GLU A 71 -30.96 15.89 -24.62
N LEU A 72 -29.77 16.50 -24.49
CA LEU A 72 -28.53 15.73 -24.28
C LEU A 72 -28.41 15.20 -22.85
N VAL A 73 -28.94 15.92 -21.86
CA VAL A 73 -29.02 15.47 -20.47
C VAL A 73 -30.09 14.37 -20.33
N GLU A 74 -31.23 14.50 -20.99
CA GLU A 74 -32.27 13.46 -21.01
C GLU A 74 -31.84 12.18 -21.75
N ARG A 75 -31.07 12.29 -22.85
CA ARG A 75 -30.58 11.12 -23.61
C ARG A 75 -29.22 10.59 -23.16
N GLY A 76 -28.38 11.40 -22.51
CA GLY A 76 -26.96 11.10 -22.26
C GLY A 76 -26.62 10.57 -20.85
N LEU A 77 -27.46 10.81 -19.85
CA LEU A 77 -27.22 10.28 -18.49
C LEU A 77 -27.34 8.75 -18.31
N PRO A 78 -28.09 7.96 -19.11
CA PRO A 78 -28.15 6.51 -18.87
C PRO A 78 -26.87 5.75 -19.27
N LEU A 79 -25.90 6.39 -19.96
CA LEU A 79 -24.65 5.73 -20.38
C LEU A 79 -23.50 5.84 -19.37
N LEU A 80 -23.56 6.77 -18.41
CA LEU A 80 -22.55 6.86 -17.33
C LEU A 80 -23.02 6.20 -16.02
N GLY A 81 -24.30 5.82 -15.92
CA GLY A 81 -24.84 5.00 -14.85
C GLY A 81 -24.56 3.51 -15.09
N GLY A 82 -23.37 3.06 -14.69
CA GLY A 82 -23.02 1.67 -14.34
C GLY A 82 -23.88 0.54 -14.93
N GLY A 83 -23.58 0.17 -16.18
CA GLY A 83 -24.02 -1.09 -16.75
C GLY A 83 -23.24 -2.28 -16.18
N ASP A 84 -23.64 -2.78 -15.01
CA ASP A 84 -23.42 -4.17 -14.57
C ASP A 84 -24.69 -5.02 -14.79
N GLY A 85 -25.52 -4.62 -15.75
CA GLY A 85 -26.69 -5.38 -16.20
C GLY A 85 -26.31 -6.29 -17.35
N LYS A 86 -26.15 -7.59 -17.05
CA LYS A 86 -26.22 -8.69 -18.03
C LYS A 86 -27.22 -8.37 -19.13
N GLN A 87 -26.73 -8.05 -20.33
CA GLN A 87 -27.49 -8.26 -21.54
C GLN A 87 -27.66 -9.78 -21.69
N ARG A 88 -28.71 -10.30 -21.05
CA ARG A 88 -29.39 -11.51 -21.52
C ARG A 88 -29.93 -11.14 -22.89
N ALA A 89 -29.14 -11.45 -23.93
CA ALA A 89 -29.61 -11.49 -25.28
C ALA A 89 -30.83 -12.40 -25.31
N ALA A 90 -31.98 -11.80 -25.56
CA ALA A 90 -33.21 -12.52 -25.83
C ALA A 90 -32.98 -13.45 -27.02
N LEU A 91 -33.43 -14.68 -26.85
CA LEU A 91 -33.61 -15.65 -27.91
C LEU A 91 -34.27 -14.98 -29.12
N ILE A 92 -33.56 -14.91 -30.23
CA ILE A 92 -34.17 -14.99 -31.55
C ILE A 92 -33.63 -16.27 -32.15
N VAL A 93 -34.50 -17.28 -32.17
CA VAL A 93 -34.37 -18.51 -32.94
C VAL A 93 -34.90 -18.22 -34.34
N PRO A 94 -34.10 -18.44 -35.39
CA PRO A 94 -34.64 -18.89 -36.66
C PRO A 94 -34.01 -20.22 -37.09
N ARG A 95 -34.82 -21.27 -36.96
CA ARG A 95 -35.19 -22.20 -38.04
C ARG A 95 -34.07 -22.67 -39.00
N GLU A 96 -33.44 -23.77 -38.60
CA GLU A 96 -33.35 -25.06 -39.32
C GLU A 96 -33.49 -25.10 -40.86
N ALA A 97 -32.40 -25.49 -41.55
CA ALA A 97 -32.33 -26.52 -42.62
C ALA A 97 -30.92 -26.58 -43.29
N PRO A 98 -30.50 -27.73 -43.88
CA PRO A 98 -29.13 -28.28 -43.79
C PRO A 98 -28.38 -28.39 -45.16
N PRO A 99 -27.48 -29.38 -45.39
CA PRO A 99 -26.04 -29.37 -45.12
C PRO A 99 -25.18 -29.33 -46.40
N ALA A 100 -23.98 -28.74 -46.36
CA ALA A 100 -23.03 -28.82 -47.47
C ALA A 100 -21.58 -29.02 -47.00
N VAL A 101 -21.15 -30.28 -47.16
CA VAL A 101 -19.83 -30.79 -47.57
C VAL A 101 -18.60 -30.45 -46.70
N PRO A 102 -17.92 -31.48 -46.15
CA PRO A 102 -16.57 -31.35 -45.60
C PRO A 102 -15.50 -31.42 -46.70
N SER A 103 -14.61 -30.44 -46.75
CA SER A 103 -13.35 -30.53 -47.50
C SER A 103 -12.17 -30.78 -46.55
N PRO A 104 -11.35 -31.82 -46.81
CA PRO A 104 -10.28 -32.25 -45.93
C PRO A 104 -8.89 -31.72 -46.34
N VAL A 105 -7.93 -31.94 -45.44
CA VAL A 105 -6.47 -31.98 -45.64
C VAL A 105 -5.75 -30.63 -45.72
N THR A 106 -4.92 -30.33 -44.70
CA THR A 106 -3.46 -30.36 -44.85
C THR A 106 -2.77 -30.42 -43.47
N PRO A 107 -2.00 -31.49 -43.18
CA PRO A 107 -1.05 -31.54 -42.07
C PRO A 107 0.37 -31.23 -42.58
N ALA A 108 1.05 -30.27 -41.96
CA ALA A 108 2.49 -29.98 -42.12
C ALA A 108 2.85 -28.94 -41.04
N THR A 109 3.89 -29.00 -40.23
CA THR A 109 5.06 -29.86 -40.09
C THR A 109 5.64 -29.55 -38.70
N PRO A 110 6.15 -30.53 -37.94
CA PRO A 110 6.88 -30.29 -36.71
C PRO A 110 8.33 -29.89 -37.00
N SER A 111 8.75 -28.71 -36.56
CA SER A 111 10.18 -28.36 -36.48
C SER A 111 10.67 -28.57 -35.05
N ALA A 112 11.56 -29.55 -34.94
CA ALA A 112 12.24 -30.01 -33.75
C ALA A 112 13.44 -29.07 -33.39
N PRO A 113 14.30 -29.41 -32.41
CA PRO A 113 14.86 -28.48 -31.45
C PRO A 113 16.18 -27.85 -31.89
N THR A 114 16.44 -26.62 -31.45
CA THR A 114 17.82 -26.11 -31.39
C THR A 114 18.33 -26.26 -29.97
N THR A 115 19.11 -27.32 -29.78
CA THR A 115 20.17 -27.43 -28.79
C THR A 115 21.04 -26.18 -28.86
N GLN A 116 21.07 -25.36 -27.82
CA GLN A 116 22.13 -24.38 -27.62
C GLN A 116 22.81 -24.63 -26.28
N LEU A 117 23.92 -25.36 -26.41
CA LEU A 117 25.10 -25.49 -25.57
C LEU A 117 25.15 -24.63 -24.29
N ALA A 118 25.26 -25.32 -23.16
CA ALA A 118 25.88 -24.81 -21.96
C ALA A 118 27.31 -24.33 -22.24
N PRO A 119 27.78 -23.33 -21.49
CA PRO A 119 29.05 -23.54 -20.79
C PRO A 119 28.91 -23.27 -19.28
N ALA A 120 29.21 -24.31 -18.49
CA ALA A 120 29.78 -24.17 -17.16
C ALA A 120 31.31 -24.38 -17.30
N PRO A 121 32.11 -24.27 -16.22
CA PRO A 121 32.30 -23.16 -15.30
C PRO A 121 33.78 -22.72 -15.30
N THR A 122 34.08 -21.43 -15.25
CA THR A 122 35.45 -20.98 -14.97
C THR A 122 35.62 -20.86 -13.46
N ALA A 123 36.28 -21.87 -12.89
CA ALA A 123 36.94 -21.78 -11.61
C ALA A 123 38.17 -20.88 -11.76
N THR A 124 38.35 -19.88 -10.89
CA THR A 124 39.66 -19.25 -10.65
C THR A 124 39.70 -18.66 -9.23
N GLU A 125 40.63 -19.23 -8.45
CA GLU A 125 41.38 -18.70 -7.29
C GLU A 125 40.62 -17.92 -6.20
N ALA A 126 40.51 -18.41 -4.96
CA ALA A 126 41.60 -18.70 -4.01
C ALA A 126 42.56 -17.51 -3.80
N THR A 127 42.12 -16.53 -3.02
CA THR A 127 43.05 -15.67 -2.26
C THR A 127 42.70 -15.76 -0.79
N ALA A 128 43.55 -16.52 -0.08
CA ALA A 128 43.71 -16.46 1.36
C ALA A 128 44.39 -15.14 1.75
N ARG A 129 43.88 -14.50 2.83
CA ARG A 129 44.52 -13.51 3.74
C ARG A 129 43.40 -12.63 4.29
N GLU A 130 43.32 -12.26 5.56
CA GLU A 130 44.18 -12.42 6.71
C GLU A 130 43.27 -12.09 7.91
N ALA A 131 43.31 -12.92 8.95
CA ALA A 131 42.73 -12.56 10.24
C ALA A 131 43.57 -11.45 10.86
N PRO A 132 42.95 -10.50 11.57
CA PRO A 132 43.53 -10.12 12.85
C PRO A 132 42.54 -10.36 13.99
N ALA A 133 43.02 -11.18 14.91
CA ALA A 133 42.57 -11.23 16.29
C ALA A 133 42.66 -9.83 16.93
N ALA A 134 41.60 -9.44 17.63
CA ALA A 134 41.67 -8.56 18.79
C ALA A 134 40.32 -8.58 19.53
N GLU A 135 40.17 -9.55 20.45
CA GLU A 135 39.54 -9.24 21.73
C GLU A 135 40.48 -8.28 22.49
N PRO A 136 39.92 -7.30 23.22
CA PRO A 136 39.78 -7.54 24.65
C PRO A 136 38.45 -7.04 25.22
N SER A 137 37.76 -7.97 25.88
CA SER A 137 37.25 -7.87 27.24
C SER A 137 37.27 -6.47 27.89
N ALA A 138 36.08 -5.89 28.07
CA ALA A 138 35.85 -4.85 29.07
C ALA A 138 34.49 -5.04 29.74
N ARG A 139 34.56 -5.69 30.91
CA ARG A 139 33.90 -5.31 32.16
C ARG A 139 32.49 -4.68 32.10
N SER A 140 31.57 -5.45 32.68
CA SER A 140 30.89 -5.09 33.94
C SER A 140 30.09 -3.79 33.98
N SER A 141 28.76 -3.92 33.99
CA SER A 141 27.88 -3.07 34.82
C SER A 141 26.62 -3.83 35.22
N LYS A 142 26.77 -4.50 36.37
CA LYS A 142 25.73 -4.98 37.26
C LYS A 142 24.89 -3.79 37.74
N THR A 143 23.68 -3.59 37.22
CA THR A 143 22.71 -2.67 37.83
C THR A 143 21.60 -3.45 38.51
N LYS A 144 21.87 -3.61 39.80
CA LYS A 144 21.02 -3.87 40.95
C LYS A 144 19.53 -3.55 40.78
N ALA A 145 18.71 -4.53 41.15
CA ALA A 145 17.29 -4.41 41.40
C ALA A 145 16.95 -3.29 42.39
N ARG A 146 15.81 -2.63 42.17
CA ARG A 146 15.09 -1.84 43.18
C ARG A 146 13.63 -2.29 43.19
N PRO A 147 13.13 -2.89 44.29
CA PRO A 147 11.71 -3.11 44.50
C PRO A 147 11.08 -1.88 45.18
N GLY A 148 9.78 -1.68 44.94
CA GLY A 148 8.92 -0.90 45.81
C GLY A 148 8.64 0.54 45.38
N ALA A 149 7.42 0.75 44.86
CA ALA A 149 6.56 1.85 45.31
C ALA A 149 5.12 1.52 44.92
N VAL A 150 4.37 1.09 45.93
CA VAL A 150 2.91 1.01 45.96
C VAL A 150 2.37 2.40 45.65
N SER A 151 1.64 2.56 44.54
CA SER A 151 0.84 3.76 44.31
C SER A 151 -0.62 3.39 44.49
N ALA A 152 -1.17 3.90 45.59
CA ALA A 152 -2.55 3.78 45.98
C ALA A 152 -3.50 4.20 44.84
N ARG A 153 -4.46 3.33 44.55
CA ARG A 153 -5.59 3.58 43.66
C ARG A 153 -6.66 4.31 44.47
N PRO A 154 -7.07 5.54 44.10
CA PRO A 154 -8.21 6.18 44.73
C PRO A 154 -9.49 5.45 44.29
N GLU A 155 -10.13 4.83 45.28
CA GLU A 155 -11.47 4.27 45.23
C GLU A 155 -12.47 5.43 45.16
N LEU A 156 -12.84 5.82 43.94
CA LEU A 156 -14.00 6.68 43.72
C LEU A 156 -15.24 5.80 43.66
N ARG A 157 -15.98 5.84 44.77
CA ARG A 157 -17.41 5.53 44.93
C ARG A 157 -18.19 5.57 43.61
N GLN A 158 -18.65 4.41 43.17
CA GLN A 158 -19.77 4.33 42.23
C GLN A 158 -21.07 4.31 43.03
N ALA A 159 -21.86 5.38 42.88
CA ALA A 159 -23.26 5.42 43.27
C ALA A 159 -24.10 4.60 42.26
N PRO A 160 -25.23 4.00 42.69
CA PRO A 160 -26.07 3.20 41.81
C PRO A 160 -26.86 4.12 40.88
N VAL A 161 -26.52 4.11 39.58
CA VAL A 161 -27.35 4.75 38.56
C VAL A 161 -28.40 3.74 38.10
N ALA A 162 -29.63 4.13 38.36
CA ALA A 162 -30.85 3.45 37.97
C ALA A 162 -30.91 3.17 36.46
N ALA A 163 -31.54 2.02 36.17
CA ALA A 163 -32.41 1.74 35.03
C ALA A 163 -32.24 2.66 33.80
N GLN A 164 -31.56 2.15 32.77
CA GLN A 164 -31.81 2.59 31.41
C GLN A 164 -32.37 1.43 30.59
N SER A 165 -33.59 1.67 30.16
CA SER A 165 -34.41 0.89 29.26
C SER A 165 -33.62 0.32 28.10
N GLY A 166 -33.89 -0.96 27.82
CA GLY A 166 -33.54 -1.58 26.55
C GLY A 166 -34.16 -0.78 25.42
N VAL A 167 -33.31 -0.06 24.70
CA VAL A 167 -33.51 0.18 23.28
C VAL A 167 -32.65 -0.87 22.59
N GLU A 168 -33.30 -2.01 22.30
CA GLU A 168 -32.90 -2.87 21.19
C GLU A 168 -32.76 -1.99 19.96
N SER A 169 -31.54 -1.49 19.73
CA SER A 169 -31.11 -1.12 18.39
C SER A 169 -31.11 -2.41 17.60
N ALA A 170 -32.27 -2.69 16.98
CA ALA A 170 -32.39 -3.62 15.89
C ALA A 170 -31.38 -3.19 14.83
N SER A 171 -30.19 -3.78 14.92
CA SER A 171 -29.22 -3.81 13.84
C SER A 171 -29.91 -4.58 12.73
N ALA A 172 -30.61 -3.82 11.89
CA ALA A 172 -31.12 -4.31 10.63
C ALA A 172 -29.93 -4.96 9.93
N SER A 173 -29.94 -6.29 9.92
CA SER A 173 -29.03 -7.13 9.17
C SER A 173 -29.40 -6.97 7.69
N ALA A 174 -29.22 -5.76 7.17
CA ALA A 174 -29.22 -5.50 5.76
C ALA A 174 -28.03 -6.29 5.23
N SER A 175 -28.34 -7.33 4.45
CA SER A 175 -27.39 -8.17 3.72
C SER A 175 -26.54 -7.27 2.84
N SER A 176 -25.48 -6.73 3.45
CA SER A 176 -24.58 -5.79 2.83
C SER A 176 -23.71 -6.61 1.92
N ALA A 177 -23.70 -6.28 0.63
CA ALA A 177 -22.82 -6.95 -0.32
C ALA A 177 -21.38 -6.96 0.26
N PRO A 178 -20.68 -8.12 0.22
CA PRO A 178 -19.41 -8.32 0.93
C PRO A 178 -18.33 -7.27 0.59
N GLY A 179 -18.42 -6.65 -0.60
CA GLY A 179 -17.52 -5.58 -1.02
C GLY A 179 -17.68 -4.25 -0.25
N ALA A 180 -18.89 -3.89 0.19
CA ALA A 180 -19.13 -2.59 0.85
C ALA A 180 -18.59 -2.55 2.30
N GLN A 181 -18.62 -3.70 2.98
CA GLN A 181 -18.04 -3.85 4.32
C GLN A 181 -16.51 -3.77 4.26
N ALA A 182 -15.88 -4.41 3.27
CA ALA A 182 -14.42 -4.36 3.11
C ALA A 182 -13.88 -2.93 2.92
N VAL A 183 -14.57 -2.08 2.15
CA VAL A 183 -14.19 -0.66 1.99
C VAL A 183 -14.26 0.10 3.33
N SER A 184 -15.25 -0.25 4.16
CA SER A 184 -15.41 0.35 5.49
C SER A 184 -14.30 -0.10 6.46
N GLU A 185 -13.85 -1.35 6.38
CA GLU A 185 -12.79 -1.89 7.23
C GLU A 185 -11.41 -1.35 6.88
N TRP A 186 -11.07 -1.23 5.59
CA TRP A 186 -9.85 -0.55 5.16
C TRP A 186 -9.84 0.93 5.59
N GLY A 187 -11.02 1.57 5.63
CA GLY A 187 -11.20 2.91 6.18
C GLY A 187 -10.77 3.01 7.66
N ARG A 188 -11.13 2.02 8.49
CA ARG A 188 -10.71 1.96 9.90
C ARG A 188 -9.19 1.80 10.05
N VAL A 189 -8.56 0.98 9.22
CA VAL A 189 -7.09 0.85 9.20
C VAL A 189 -6.45 2.20 8.87
N GLY A 190 -6.93 2.89 7.84
CA GLY A 190 -6.44 4.20 7.43
C GLY A 190 -6.61 5.26 8.53
N GLN A 191 -7.75 5.27 9.20
CA GLN A 191 -8.02 6.19 10.31
C GLN A 191 -7.09 5.94 11.50
N ALA A 192 -6.89 4.68 11.90
CA ALA A 192 -6.00 4.32 13.00
C ALA A 192 -4.54 4.69 12.68
N LEU A 193 -4.09 4.47 11.44
CA LEU A 193 -2.77 4.93 10.99
C LEU A 193 -2.64 6.46 11.01
N ALA A 194 -3.69 7.18 10.59
CA ALA A 194 -3.69 8.64 10.58
C ALA A 194 -3.66 9.25 12.00
N SER A 195 -4.28 8.57 12.99
CA SER A 195 -4.23 8.98 14.39
C SER A 195 -2.97 8.51 15.13
N GLY A 196 -2.07 7.77 14.46
CA GLY A 196 -0.91 7.14 15.11
C GLY A 196 -1.27 6.00 16.05
N ASP A 197 -2.50 5.49 16.02
CA ASP A 197 -2.94 4.34 16.81
C ASP A 197 -2.54 3.04 16.11
N GLN A 198 -1.28 2.66 16.32
CA GLN A 198 -0.69 1.46 15.75
C GLN A 198 -1.37 0.18 16.25
N THR A 199 -1.79 0.16 17.51
CA THR A 199 -2.55 -0.96 18.11
C THR A 199 -3.91 -1.13 17.45
N GLY A 200 -4.63 -0.04 17.21
CA GLY A 200 -5.88 -0.03 16.46
C GLY A 200 -5.69 -0.49 15.01
N ALA A 201 -4.61 -0.06 14.35
CA ALA A 201 -4.29 -0.49 13.00
C ALA A 201 -3.99 -2.00 12.91
N LEU A 202 -3.22 -2.56 13.85
CA LEU A 202 -2.97 -4.02 13.91
C LEU A 202 -4.25 -4.80 14.17
N SER A 203 -5.10 -4.33 15.07
CA SER A 203 -6.39 -4.97 15.38
C SER A 203 -7.31 -4.99 14.16
N ALA A 204 -7.44 -3.86 13.46
CA ALA A 204 -8.25 -3.76 12.24
C ALA A 204 -7.69 -4.64 11.11
N LEU A 205 -6.36 -4.68 10.93
CA LEU A 205 -5.74 -5.58 9.94
C LEU A 205 -5.88 -7.06 10.31
N SER A 206 -5.90 -7.41 11.61
CA SER A 206 -6.14 -8.79 12.04
C SER A 206 -7.54 -9.25 11.65
N LYS A 207 -8.56 -8.40 11.83
CA LYS A 207 -9.93 -8.69 11.38
C LYS A 207 -10.01 -8.87 9.86
N LEU A 208 -9.36 -7.98 9.10
CA LEU A 208 -9.28 -8.12 7.64
C LEU A 208 -8.57 -9.40 7.18
N SER A 209 -7.61 -9.91 7.96
CA SER A 209 -6.94 -11.18 7.66
C SER A 209 -7.83 -12.42 7.88
N GLU A 210 -8.96 -12.26 8.56
CA GLU A 210 -9.97 -13.31 8.73
C GLU A 210 -11.01 -13.31 7.58
N SER A 211 -10.92 -12.35 6.65
CA SER A 211 -11.82 -12.27 5.49
C SER A 211 -11.76 -13.52 4.60
N GLU A 212 -12.91 -13.92 4.07
CA GLU A 212 -13.04 -15.03 3.12
C GLU A 212 -12.39 -14.71 1.76
N ASP A 213 -12.29 -13.43 1.39
CA ASP A 213 -11.62 -13.04 0.14
C ASP A 213 -10.10 -13.21 0.28
N PRO A 214 -9.47 -14.15 -0.46
CA PRO A 214 -8.05 -14.43 -0.35
C PRO A 214 -7.20 -13.19 -0.64
N ARG A 215 -7.64 -12.34 -1.58
CA ARG A 215 -6.89 -11.14 -1.96
C ARG A 215 -6.90 -10.09 -0.85
N THR A 216 -8.02 -9.93 -0.15
CA THR A 216 -8.14 -9.01 0.99
C THR A 216 -7.32 -9.51 2.17
N ARG A 217 -7.44 -10.81 2.49
CA ARG A 217 -6.63 -11.46 3.53
C ARG A 217 -5.14 -11.29 3.32
N ASP A 218 -4.64 -11.58 2.12
CA ASP A 218 -3.21 -11.51 1.81
C ASP A 218 -2.67 -10.07 1.86
N LYS A 219 -3.48 -9.08 1.45
CA LYS A 219 -3.13 -7.65 1.61
C LYS A 219 -3.08 -7.24 3.08
N ALA A 220 -4.01 -7.72 3.89
CA ALA A 220 -4.06 -7.44 5.32
C ALA A 220 -2.83 -8.02 6.03
N ASP A 221 -2.50 -9.29 5.75
CA ASP A 221 -1.30 -9.96 6.27
C ASP A 221 -0.01 -9.24 5.86
N LEU A 222 0.09 -8.76 4.61
CA LEU A 222 1.23 -7.95 4.17
C LEU A 222 1.32 -6.63 4.95
N GLY A 223 0.19 -5.96 5.16
CA GLY A 223 0.12 -4.74 5.97
C GLY A 223 0.56 -4.97 7.42
N ARG A 224 0.13 -6.08 8.03
CA ARG A 224 0.56 -6.48 9.39
C ARG A 224 2.06 -6.71 9.45
N ALA A 225 2.62 -7.43 8.47
CA ALA A 225 4.06 -7.67 8.42
C ALA A 225 4.86 -6.36 8.32
N GLN A 226 4.43 -5.41 7.49
CA GLN A 226 5.07 -4.10 7.37
C GLN A 226 5.00 -3.29 8.66
N LEU A 227 3.84 -3.29 9.32
CA LEU A 227 3.68 -2.56 10.58
C LEU A 227 4.54 -3.17 11.67
N LEU A 228 4.53 -4.50 11.82
CA LEU A 228 5.39 -5.22 12.78
C LEU A 228 6.88 -4.94 12.54
N MET A 229 7.30 -4.86 11.27
CA MET A 229 8.67 -4.49 10.92
C MET A 229 9.03 -3.08 11.39
N SER A 230 8.12 -2.11 11.20
CA SER A 230 8.32 -0.72 11.68
C SER A 230 8.39 -0.60 13.20
N HIS A 231 7.82 -1.58 13.91
CA HIS A 231 7.79 -1.66 15.37
C HIS A 231 8.98 -2.40 16.00
N GLY A 232 9.88 -2.94 15.18
CA GLY A 232 10.99 -3.76 15.67
C GLY A 232 10.61 -5.21 16.00
N ASN A 233 9.34 -5.61 15.80
CA ASN A 233 8.88 -7.00 15.95
C ASN A 233 9.25 -7.83 14.71
N ARG A 234 10.55 -7.91 14.42
CA ARG A 234 11.08 -8.50 13.19
C ARG A 234 10.70 -9.96 13.03
N ASP A 235 10.82 -10.78 14.07
CA ASP A 235 10.54 -12.21 13.98
C ASP A 235 9.11 -12.53 13.52
N GLN A 236 8.14 -11.79 14.05
CA GLN A 236 6.72 -11.93 13.66
C GLN A 236 6.47 -11.40 12.24
N ALA A 237 7.10 -10.29 11.86
CA ALA A 237 7.01 -9.77 10.50
C ALA A 237 7.59 -10.77 9.48
N CYS A 238 8.74 -11.36 9.79
CA CYS A 238 9.41 -12.33 8.95
C CYS A 238 8.63 -13.65 8.84
N SER A 239 8.01 -14.13 9.92
CA SER A 239 7.18 -15.33 9.88
C SER A 239 5.94 -15.13 8.99
N LEU A 240 5.28 -13.97 9.08
CA LEU A 240 4.17 -13.59 8.18
C LEU A 240 4.62 -13.44 6.73
N ALA A 241 5.77 -12.82 6.47
CA ALA A 241 6.27 -12.70 5.10
C ALA A 241 6.59 -14.09 4.50
N ARG A 242 7.11 -15.04 5.29
CA ARG A 242 7.32 -16.44 4.84
C ARG A 242 5.99 -17.18 4.59
N SER A 243 4.94 -16.91 5.37
CA SER A 243 3.65 -17.56 5.13
C SER A 243 3.01 -17.06 3.84
N LEU A 244 3.10 -15.75 3.55
CA LEU A 244 2.63 -15.15 2.31
C LEU A 244 3.31 -15.71 1.05
N THR A 245 4.63 -15.93 1.10
CA THR A 245 5.36 -16.54 -0.03
C THR A 245 4.99 -18.01 -0.21
N ARG A 246 4.83 -18.78 0.87
CA ARG A 246 4.40 -20.20 0.79
C ARG A 246 3.02 -20.36 0.18
N ARG A 247 2.07 -19.48 0.52
CA ARG A 247 0.69 -19.54 0.01
C ARG A 247 0.52 -19.02 -1.43
N ARG A 248 1.58 -18.46 -2.03
CA ARG A 248 1.54 -17.80 -3.36
C ARG A 248 0.44 -16.73 -3.44
N ALA A 249 0.51 -15.75 -2.54
CA ALA A 249 -0.45 -14.64 -2.36
C ALA A 249 -0.67 -13.68 -3.57
N GLY A 250 -0.36 -14.11 -4.80
CA GLY A 250 -0.38 -13.31 -6.01
C GLY A 250 0.94 -12.55 -6.23
N GLY A 251 1.34 -12.43 -7.50
CA GLY A 251 2.71 -12.04 -7.86
C GLY A 251 3.16 -10.63 -7.42
N HIS A 252 2.25 -9.71 -7.08
CA HIS A 252 2.64 -8.43 -6.47
C HIS A 252 2.92 -8.56 -4.98
N ILE A 253 2.02 -9.20 -4.23
CA ILE A 253 2.13 -9.35 -2.78
C ILE A 253 3.35 -10.22 -2.45
N GLU A 254 3.56 -11.29 -3.22
CA GLU A 254 4.72 -12.16 -3.08
C GLU A 254 6.05 -11.41 -3.28
N ARG A 255 6.15 -10.55 -4.31
CA ARG A 255 7.35 -9.72 -4.53
C ARG A 255 7.62 -8.78 -3.36
N GLN A 256 6.58 -8.21 -2.75
CA GLN A 256 6.73 -7.35 -1.56
C GLN A 256 7.13 -8.15 -0.32
N ALA A 257 6.54 -9.34 -0.11
CA ALA A 257 6.92 -10.24 0.96
C ALA A 257 8.39 -10.69 0.82
N LEU A 258 8.85 -11.00 -0.39
CA LEU A 258 10.26 -11.31 -0.67
C LEU A 258 11.19 -10.14 -0.37
N MET A 259 10.76 -8.89 -0.60
CA MET A 259 11.56 -7.72 -0.19
C MET A 259 11.67 -7.63 1.34
N LEU A 260 10.57 -7.82 2.08
CA LEU A 260 10.61 -7.84 3.55
C LEU A 260 11.51 -8.95 4.08
N LEU A 261 11.53 -10.13 3.44
CA LEU A 261 12.41 -11.23 3.84
C LEU A 261 13.90 -10.94 3.64
N LYS A 262 14.26 -10.08 2.68
CA LYS A 262 15.67 -9.65 2.52
C LYS A 262 16.14 -8.79 3.69
N ASP A 263 15.23 -8.01 4.27
CA ASP A 263 15.53 -7.17 5.44
C ASP A 263 15.60 -7.99 6.74
N CYS A 264 14.99 -9.19 6.76
CA CYS A 264 15.06 -10.12 7.89
C CYS A 264 16.42 -10.80 8.06
N ALA A 265 17.29 -10.78 7.05
CA ALA A 265 18.57 -11.49 7.07
C ALA A 265 19.74 -10.62 7.60
N ARG A 266 19.46 -9.41 8.07
CA ARG A 266 20.44 -8.45 8.60
C ARG A 266 20.32 -8.32 10.11
#